data_AF-A0AA36HW69-F1
#
_entry.id   AF-A0AA36HW69-F1
#
_cell.length_a   1.000
_cell.length_b   1.000
_cell.length_c   1.000
_cell.angle_alpha   90.00
_cell.angle_beta   90.00
_cell.angle_gamma   90.00
#
_symmetry.space_group_name_H-M   'P 1'
#
loop_
_entity.id
_entity.type
_entity.pdbx_description
1 polymer ?
#
loop_
_entity_poly.entity_id
_entity_poly.type
_entity_poly.pdbx_seq_one_letter_code
_entity_poly.pdbx_strand_id
1 'polypeptide(L)'
;MERSFSSAFIESVSVAMWVVKASTLLLFDTMPCHEELAAKGLLVRLQEGMFCIFVSHQWLGTFHPDPTGEQLRVLQDALRNLMRGEQIGADITTEFWLQSTRLSEKHRSKFKDAYIWLDWLSIPQQDAERGNHNPADELGQVVESTPSTSVESAGCFVGQANVEIPMVLVTAADKVEFVVPMHWLDNPPQDGAFSYTKDREVVLSVMEKALHSKLRLLKDTKKWNLYRYYVARYDSLLGRPCRQRSPEEFQRDFRFESLASTRGMTPMACAALSGDANMVSQLCDAQLDVDRFTGTLPEVYIMESVTPLMLTMWLGWRCHKVADALLERRANANAATAVGGEPVLSYCQTPAAVDLLVQRRADVNPRQGHLKLPLITLACGRSAPTSVIAALLRHGADVNPRRGAAGCNHPFAAVAYRSTMSENSIEVAKLLLDARADVNAQHHGSGVWRLGELTCRGLVMLRGSKAPKVTQFFAEWSTTSLGFACFFGAEELVELLLEAKADCELRNARGRTPLQLTQSAAVLNVLHRHQTTFSI
;
A
#
# COMPACT_ATOMS: atom_id res chain seq x y z
N MET A 1 -35.08 0.35 6.04
CA MET A 1 -35.87 -0.75 6.63
C MET A 1 -34.86 -1.74 7.19
N GLU A 2 -34.64 -1.64 8.48
CA GLU A 2 -33.74 -2.48 9.27
C GLU A 2 -34.16 -3.94 9.13
N ARG A 3 -33.27 -4.80 8.64
CA ARG A 3 -33.42 -6.26 8.76
C ARG A 3 -32.13 -6.78 9.38
N SER A 4 -32.32 -7.45 10.50
CA SER A 4 -31.33 -8.10 11.36
C SER A 4 -30.29 -8.87 10.56
N PHE A 5 -29.02 -8.52 10.76
CA PHE A 5 -27.89 -9.35 10.36
C PHE A 5 -27.91 -10.61 11.25
N SER A 6 -27.87 -11.77 10.60
CA SER A 6 -27.99 -13.09 11.24
C SER A 6 -26.74 -13.39 12.09
N SER A 7 -26.98 -13.79 13.34
CA SER A 7 -26.05 -14.05 14.45
C SER A 7 -24.98 -15.14 14.24
N ALA A 8 -24.85 -15.69 13.04
CA ALA A 8 -24.09 -16.93 12.81
C ALA A 8 -22.57 -16.75 12.62
N PHE A 9 -22.02 -15.53 12.63
CA PHE A 9 -20.58 -15.30 12.43
C PHE A 9 -19.76 -15.38 13.73
N ILE A 10 -20.33 -14.94 14.86
CA ILE A 10 -19.61 -14.78 16.14
C ILE A 10 -19.18 -16.13 16.75
N GLU A 11 -19.80 -17.24 16.36
CA GLU A 11 -19.48 -18.57 16.90
C GLU A 11 -18.34 -19.31 16.15
N SER A 12 -17.93 -18.85 14.97
CA SER A 12 -16.99 -19.62 14.11
C SER A 12 -15.54 -19.13 14.10
N VAL A 13 -15.25 -18.00 14.77
CA VAL A 13 -13.87 -17.58 15.12
C VAL A 13 -13.80 -17.56 16.64
N SER A 14 -13.03 -18.49 17.22
CA SER A 14 -13.00 -18.75 18.66
C SER A 14 -12.30 -17.67 19.49
N VAL A 15 -11.69 -16.67 18.86
CA VAL A 15 -10.99 -15.60 19.56
C VAL A 15 -11.91 -14.41 19.80
N ALA A 16 -12.17 -14.13 21.08
CA ALA A 16 -12.79 -12.89 21.49
C ALA A 16 -11.84 -11.72 21.21
N MET A 17 -12.18 -10.87 20.24
CA MET A 17 -11.48 -9.60 20.06
C MET A 17 -11.86 -8.66 21.21
N TRP A 18 -10.89 -8.18 21.98
CA TRP A 18 -11.12 -7.20 23.04
C TRP A 18 -10.73 -5.81 22.58
N VAL A 19 -11.48 -4.82 23.03
CA VAL A 19 -11.26 -3.41 22.71
C VAL A 19 -11.48 -2.55 23.94
N VAL A 20 -10.82 -1.40 23.97
CA VAL A 20 -10.97 -0.40 25.02
C VAL A 20 -11.71 0.82 24.47
N LYS A 21 -12.53 1.51 25.26
CA LYS A 21 -13.11 2.78 24.81
C LYS A 21 -12.01 3.82 24.60
N ALA A 22 -12.08 4.59 23.52
CA ALA A 22 -11.14 5.67 23.26
C ALA A 22 -11.07 6.68 24.42
N SER A 23 -12.23 7.00 25.02
CA SER A 23 -12.30 7.88 26.20
C SER A 23 -11.57 7.32 27.43
N THR A 24 -11.52 6.00 27.59
CA THR A 24 -10.78 5.33 28.67
C THR A 24 -9.28 5.36 28.39
N LEU A 25 -8.86 5.08 27.16
CA LEU A 25 -7.44 5.12 26.75
C LEU A 25 -6.82 6.52 26.95
N LEU A 26 -7.61 7.59 26.73
CA LEU A 26 -7.19 8.97 26.96
C LEU A 26 -6.83 9.32 28.42
N LEU A 27 -7.18 8.45 29.37
CA LEU A 27 -6.94 8.62 30.80
C LEU A 27 -5.77 7.77 31.32
N PHE A 28 -5.11 6.99 30.45
CA PHE A 28 -4.00 6.15 30.85
C PHE A 28 -2.71 6.96 31.02
N ASP A 29 -2.04 6.78 32.17
CA ASP A 29 -0.72 7.36 32.45
C ASP A 29 0.42 6.52 31.85
N THR A 30 0.23 5.20 31.82
CA THR A 30 1.11 4.19 31.21
C THR A 30 0.26 3.22 30.41
N MET A 31 0.84 2.36 29.57
CA MET A 31 0.08 1.42 28.75
C MET A 31 -0.20 0.12 29.50
N PRO A 32 -1.39 -0.07 30.11
CA PRO A 32 -1.66 -1.26 30.90
C PRO A 32 -1.71 -2.50 30.01
N CYS A 33 -1.30 -3.63 30.56
CA CYS A 33 -1.45 -4.92 29.91
C CYS A 33 -2.93 -5.36 29.88
N HIS A 34 -3.21 -6.43 29.16
CA HIS A 34 -4.57 -6.94 28.98
C HIS A 34 -5.21 -7.35 30.32
N GLU A 35 -4.48 -8.08 31.17
CA GLU A 35 -5.00 -8.62 32.42
C GLU A 35 -5.37 -7.51 33.41
N GLU A 36 -4.58 -6.44 33.47
CA GLU A 36 -4.89 -5.27 34.28
C GLU A 36 -6.21 -4.61 33.84
N LEU A 37 -6.44 -4.49 32.54
CA LEU A 37 -7.68 -3.92 32.01
C LEU A 37 -8.86 -4.87 32.20
N ALA A 38 -8.65 -6.18 32.07
CA ALA A 38 -9.64 -7.20 32.35
C ALA A 38 -10.08 -7.15 33.82
N ALA A 39 -9.13 -7.10 34.75
CA ALA A 39 -9.38 -7.01 36.20
C ALA A 39 -10.13 -5.72 36.58
N LYS A 40 -9.86 -4.62 35.87
CA LYS A 40 -10.56 -3.33 36.04
C LYS A 40 -11.91 -3.28 35.32
N GLY A 41 -12.30 -4.31 34.56
CA GLY A 41 -13.54 -4.35 33.78
C GLY A 41 -13.60 -3.33 32.65
N LEU A 42 -12.44 -2.90 32.14
CA LEU A 42 -12.32 -1.86 31.10
C LEU A 42 -12.28 -2.43 29.68
N LEU A 43 -12.12 -3.74 29.54
CA LEU A 43 -12.16 -4.43 28.25
C LEU A 43 -13.59 -4.78 27.84
N VAL A 44 -13.90 -4.51 26.59
CA VAL A 44 -15.18 -4.86 25.97
C VAL A 44 -14.91 -5.80 24.81
N ARG A 45 -15.67 -6.89 24.73
CA ARG A 45 -15.61 -7.77 23.56
C ARG A 45 -16.18 -7.03 22.35
N LEU A 46 -15.43 -7.00 21.25
CA LEU A 46 -15.87 -6.40 20.00
C LEU A 46 -17.12 -7.12 19.48
N GLN A 47 -18.14 -6.33 19.15
CA GLN A 47 -19.43 -6.76 18.63
C GLN A 47 -19.71 -6.04 17.31
N GLU A 48 -20.61 -6.63 16.51
CA GLU A 48 -21.04 -6.05 15.24
C GLU A 48 -21.67 -4.66 15.45
N GLY A 49 -21.33 -3.71 14.58
CA GLY A 49 -21.84 -2.34 14.63
C GLY A 49 -21.03 -1.38 15.51
N MET A 50 -20.06 -1.88 16.30
CA MET A 50 -19.12 -1.03 17.04
C MET A 50 -18.19 -0.28 16.07
N PHE A 51 -17.99 1.01 16.32
CA PHE A 51 -16.99 1.80 15.58
C PHE A 51 -15.62 1.60 16.23
N CYS A 52 -14.81 0.71 15.63
CA CYS A 52 -13.49 0.38 16.14
C CYS A 52 -12.39 1.01 15.28
N ILE A 53 -11.40 1.62 15.91
CA ILE A 53 -10.17 2.11 15.29
C ILE A 53 -9.09 1.07 15.60
N PHE A 54 -8.44 0.59 14.56
CA PHE A 54 -7.31 -0.32 14.70
C PHE A 54 -6.03 0.52 14.79
N VAL A 55 -5.27 0.31 15.85
CA VAL A 55 -3.99 0.97 16.04
C VAL A 55 -2.89 -0.07 15.90
N SER A 56 -2.00 0.17 14.93
CA SER A 56 -0.75 -0.56 14.79
C SER A 56 0.38 0.33 15.29
N HIS A 57 1.38 -0.27 15.92
CA HIS A 57 2.56 0.42 16.42
C HIS A 57 3.80 -0.44 16.17
N GLN A 58 4.98 0.18 16.11
CA GLN A 58 6.23 -0.55 15.94
C GLN A 58 6.69 -1.15 17.26
N TRP A 59 6.88 -2.46 17.29
CA TRP A 59 7.46 -3.16 18.44
C TRP A 59 8.98 -2.93 18.45
N LEU A 60 9.49 -2.33 19.53
CA LEU A 60 10.92 -2.06 19.69
C LEU A 60 11.69 -3.21 20.38
N GLY A 61 11.00 -4.28 20.75
CA GLY A 61 11.60 -5.45 21.39
C GLY A 61 10.55 -6.44 21.92
N THR A 62 11.01 -7.41 22.68
CA THR A 62 10.19 -8.49 23.29
C THR A 62 9.63 -8.12 24.67
N PHE A 63 9.77 -6.87 25.09
CA PHE A 63 9.32 -6.34 26.38
C PHE A 63 8.19 -5.33 26.16
N HIS A 64 7.78 -4.64 27.24
CA HIS A 64 6.74 -3.60 27.17
C HIS A 64 6.97 -2.67 25.96
N PRO A 65 5.99 -2.51 25.06
CA PRO A 65 6.20 -1.88 23.75
C PRO A 65 6.47 -0.37 23.82
N ASP A 66 6.00 0.27 24.90
CA ASP A 66 6.15 1.71 25.13
C ASP A 66 6.52 2.02 26.59
N PRO A 67 7.71 1.61 27.07
CA PRO A 67 8.06 1.66 28.49
C PRO A 67 8.16 3.10 29.02
N THR A 68 8.39 4.06 28.13
CA THR A 68 8.47 5.50 28.43
C THR A 68 7.13 6.22 28.25
N GLY A 69 6.09 5.55 27.75
CA GLY A 69 4.77 6.14 27.49
C GLY A 69 4.76 7.18 26.36
N GLU A 70 5.80 7.22 25.52
CA GLU A 70 5.91 8.19 24.43
C GLU A 70 4.91 7.89 23.31
N GLN A 71 4.80 6.63 22.90
CA GLN A 71 3.85 6.23 21.84
C GLN A 71 2.39 6.40 22.29
N LEU A 72 2.10 6.11 23.57
CA LEU A 72 0.80 6.33 24.19
C LEU A 72 0.42 7.80 24.16
N ARG A 73 1.33 8.70 24.56
CA ARG A 73 1.07 10.16 24.55
C ARG A 73 0.79 10.67 23.15
N VAL A 74 1.56 10.22 22.17
CA VAL A 74 1.35 10.53 20.75
C VAL A 74 -0.02 10.04 20.27
N LEU A 75 -0.39 8.80 20.59
CA LEU A 75 -1.70 8.25 20.24
C LEU A 75 -2.84 9.05 20.91
N GLN A 76 -2.68 9.41 22.18
CA GLN A 76 -3.67 10.20 22.92
C GLN A 76 -3.84 11.59 22.30
N ASP A 77 -2.77 12.27 21.95
CA ASP A 77 -2.81 13.59 21.31
C ASP A 77 -3.46 13.51 19.93
N ALA A 78 -3.12 12.50 19.15
CA ALA A 78 -3.77 12.21 17.87
C ALA A 78 -5.29 11.99 18.04
N LEU A 79 -5.71 11.18 19.00
CA LEU A 79 -7.12 10.94 19.29
C LEU A 79 -7.84 12.22 19.75
N ARG A 80 -7.23 13.03 20.63
CA ARG A 80 -7.78 14.33 21.07
C ARG A 80 -7.98 15.27 19.89
N ASN A 81 -7.01 15.34 18.98
CA ASN A 81 -7.06 16.18 17.78
C ASN A 81 -8.19 15.71 16.85
N LEU A 82 -8.31 14.41 16.59
CA LEU A 82 -9.42 13.87 15.79
C LEU A 82 -10.79 14.16 16.41
N MET A 83 -10.93 14.02 17.73
CA MET A 83 -12.17 14.33 18.45
C MET A 83 -12.54 15.82 18.37
N ARG A 84 -11.55 16.71 18.27
CA ARG A 84 -11.73 18.15 18.00
C ARG A 84 -12.01 18.45 16.51
N GLY A 85 -11.93 17.43 15.65
CA GLY A 85 -12.11 17.57 14.21
C GLY A 85 -10.89 18.15 13.50
N GLU A 86 -9.73 18.12 14.14
CA GLU A 86 -8.44 18.45 13.55
C GLU A 86 -7.97 17.32 12.63
N GLN A 87 -7.02 17.64 11.76
CA GLN A 87 -6.48 16.72 10.77
C GLN A 87 -5.23 16.04 11.36
N ILE A 88 -5.20 14.70 11.35
CA ILE A 88 -3.93 13.98 11.48
C ILE A 88 -3.26 13.96 10.10
N GLY A 89 -1.94 14.14 10.08
CA GLY A 89 -1.16 14.00 8.86
C GLY A 89 -1.32 12.61 8.26
N ALA A 90 -1.48 12.54 6.94
CA ALA A 90 -1.22 11.30 6.22
C ALA A 90 0.19 11.35 5.63
N ASP A 91 0.68 10.20 5.18
CA ASP A 91 1.77 10.21 4.22
C ASP A 91 1.28 10.81 2.89
N ILE A 92 2.19 11.26 2.05
CA ILE A 92 1.86 11.96 0.80
C ILE A 92 1.03 11.07 -0.14
N THR A 93 1.26 9.76 -0.14
CA THR A 93 0.51 8.79 -0.94
C THR A 93 -0.93 8.71 -0.46
N THR A 94 -1.14 8.56 0.84
CA THR A 94 -2.49 8.54 1.42
C THR A 94 -3.22 9.87 1.22
N GLU A 95 -2.57 11.02 1.38
CA GLU A 95 -3.18 12.33 1.07
C GLU A 95 -3.55 12.46 -0.42
N PHE A 96 -2.69 11.98 -1.31
CA PHE A 96 -2.89 12.02 -2.76
C PHE A 96 -4.11 11.18 -3.17
N TRP A 97 -4.29 10.00 -2.56
CA TRP A 97 -5.35 9.07 -2.96
C TRP A 97 -6.67 9.24 -2.20
N LEU A 98 -6.65 9.49 -0.89
CA LEU A 98 -7.87 9.57 -0.08
C LEU A 98 -8.61 10.91 -0.20
N GLN A 99 -8.08 11.88 -0.96
CA GLN A 99 -8.61 13.25 -1.18
C GLN A 99 -8.80 14.10 0.10
N SER A 100 -8.96 13.48 1.27
CA SER A 100 -8.97 14.12 2.58
C SER A 100 -8.73 13.10 3.70
N THR A 101 -7.79 13.39 4.61
CA THR A 101 -7.72 12.74 5.93
C THR A 101 -8.65 13.37 6.96
N ARG A 102 -9.48 14.34 6.54
CA ARG A 102 -10.47 14.95 7.42
C ARG A 102 -11.64 13.99 7.55
N LEU A 103 -11.89 13.55 8.78
CA LEU A 103 -13.07 12.78 9.10
C LEU A 103 -14.33 13.57 8.73
N SER A 104 -15.24 12.92 7.99
CA SER A 104 -16.57 13.47 7.75
C SER A 104 -17.28 13.77 9.07
N GLU A 105 -18.24 14.70 9.09
CA GLU A 105 -19.02 14.99 10.30
C GLU A 105 -19.68 13.74 10.89
N LYS A 106 -20.17 12.85 10.02
CA LYS A 106 -20.72 11.54 10.37
C LYS A 106 -19.69 10.61 11.04
N HIS A 107 -18.42 10.69 10.63
CA HIS A 107 -17.35 9.92 11.29
C HIS A 107 -16.96 10.59 12.61
N ARG A 108 -16.78 11.91 12.65
CA ARG A 108 -16.45 12.67 13.86
C ARG A 108 -17.43 12.41 15.01
N SER A 109 -18.73 12.32 14.72
CA SER A 109 -19.73 12.01 15.74
C SER A 109 -19.57 10.61 16.35
N LYS A 110 -18.98 9.65 15.62
CA LYS A 110 -18.69 8.29 16.09
C LYS A 110 -17.37 8.18 16.84
N PHE A 111 -16.42 9.10 16.61
CA PHE A 111 -15.09 9.05 17.24
C PHE A 111 -15.13 9.17 18.77
N LYS A 112 -16.11 9.91 19.31
CA LYS A 112 -16.29 10.07 20.75
C LYS A 112 -16.61 8.74 21.45
N ASP A 113 -17.36 7.88 20.77
CA ASP A 113 -17.78 6.56 21.24
C ASP A 113 -16.98 5.45 20.55
N ALA A 114 -15.81 5.78 20.00
CA ALA A 114 -14.95 4.82 19.34
C ALA A 114 -14.33 3.84 20.33
N TYR A 115 -14.05 2.65 19.82
CA TYR A 115 -13.31 1.62 20.51
C TYR A 115 -11.94 1.46 19.85
N ILE A 116 -10.90 1.25 20.63
CA ILE A 116 -9.54 1.05 20.17
C ILE A 116 -9.22 -0.42 20.30
N TRP A 117 -8.79 -1.01 19.18
CA TRP A 117 -8.04 -2.25 19.21
C TRP A 117 -6.56 -1.89 19.11
N LEU A 118 -5.78 -2.35 20.07
CA LEU A 118 -4.33 -2.24 20.08
C LEU A 118 -3.78 -3.53 20.69
N ASP A 119 -3.02 -4.27 19.92
CA ASP A 119 -2.40 -5.57 20.25
C ASP A 119 -2.03 -5.75 21.73
N TRP A 120 -1.23 -4.86 22.32
CA TRP A 120 -0.77 -4.97 23.72
C TRP A 120 -1.90 -4.99 24.76
N LEU A 121 -2.97 -4.22 24.56
CA LEU A 121 -4.09 -4.14 25.50
C LEU A 121 -5.26 -5.07 25.11
N SER A 122 -5.35 -5.43 23.83
CA SER A 122 -6.47 -6.17 23.26
C SER A 122 -6.28 -7.68 23.27
N ILE A 123 -5.06 -8.16 23.52
CA ILE A 123 -4.70 -9.57 23.45
C ILE A 123 -4.16 -10.02 24.82
N PRO A 124 -4.73 -11.09 25.42
CA PRO A 124 -4.21 -11.65 26.66
C PRO A 124 -2.73 -12.03 26.55
N GLN A 125 -1.93 -11.63 27.54
CA GLN A 125 -0.57 -12.10 27.70
C GLN A 125 -0.62 -13.47 28.42
N GLN A 126 -0.34 -14.57 27.72
CA GLN A 126 -0.30 -15.88 28.38
C GLN A 126 0.88 -15.93 29.38
N ASP A 127 0.56 -16.26 30.64
CA ASP A 127 1.43 -16.54 31.79
C ASP A 127 2.35 -15.39 32.30
N ALA A 128 1.77 -14.24 32.62
CA ALA A 128 2.38 -13.31 33.59
C ALA A 128 2.19 -13.76 35.07
N GLU A 129 1.45 -14.85 35.31
CA GLU A 129 1.14 -15.38 36.64
C GLU A 129 1.80 -16.74 36.93
N ARG A 130 3.12 -16.85 36.83
CA ARG A 130 3.88 -17.81 37.67
C ARG A 130 5.17 -17.17 38.15
N GLY A 131 5.12 -16.64 39.37
CA GLY A 131 6.32 -16.27 40.09
C GLY A 131 7.29 -17.45 40.15
N ASN A 132 8.57 -17.15 39.86
CA ASN A 132 9.74 -17.89 40.29
C ASN A 132 10.22 -19.09 39.44
N HIS A 133 10.35 -18.98 38.11
CA HIS A 133 11.08 -19.98 37.30
C HIS A 133 11.97 -19.38 36.19
N ASN A 134 12.92 -20.19 35.71
CA ASN A 134 14.16 -19.82 35.01
C ASN A 134 13.93 -19.37 33.54
N PRO A 135 14.47 -18.22 33.07
CA PRO A 135 14.09 -17.60 31.79
C PRO A 135 14.55 -18.31 30.51
N ALA A 136 15.29 -19.42 30.59
CA ALA A 136 15.89 -20.08 29.42
C ALA A 136 14.96 -21.09 28.74
N ASP A 137 13.95 -21.61 29.44
CA ASP A 137 13.08 -22.69 28.94
C ASP A 137 11.72 -22.19 28.39
N GLU A 138 11.35 -20.92 28.61
CA GLU A 138 10.07 -20.32 28.19
C GLU A 138 10.07 -19.68 26.78
N LEU A 139 11.24 -19.59 26.14
CA LEU A 139 11.43 -18.96 24.81
C LEU A 139 10.57 -19.58 23.70
N GLY A 140 10.03 -20.79 23.90
CA GLY A 140 9.29 -21.54 22.89
C GLY A 140 7.75 -21.51 23.03
N GLN A 141 7.17 -21.30 24.21
CA GLN A 141 5.73 -21.53 24.43
C GLN A 141 4.89 -20.25 24.53
N VAL A 142 5.41 -19.18 25.15
CA VAL A 142 4.69 -17.89 25.26
C VAL A 142 4.60 -17.16 23.90
N VAL A 143 5.54 -17.48 23.00
CA VAL A 143 5.64 -16.91 21.65
C VAL A 143 4.70 -17.61 20.64
N GLU A 144 4.18 -18.82 20.93
CA GLU A 144 3.32 -19.54 19.98
C GLU A 144 1.84 -19.06 20.00
N SER A 145 1.35 -18.45 21.09
CA SER A 145 -0.07 -18.08 21.24
C SER A 145 -0.39 -16.61 21.00
N THR A 146 0.58 -15.70 21.13
CA THR A 146 0.40 -14.26 20.91
C THR A 146 0.31 -13.86 19.42
N PRO A 147 1.08 -14.44 18.47
CA PRO A 147 0.97 -14.11 17.05
C PRO A 147 -0.31 -14.64 16.43
N SER A 148 -0.70 -15.88 16.75
CA SER A 148 -1.92 -16.51 16.24
C SER A 148 -3.16 -15.69 16.60
N THR A 149 -3.33 -15.33 17.88
CA THR A 149 -4.45 -14.51 18.37
C THR A 149 -4.48 -13.09 17.76
N SER A 150 -3.30 -12.49 17.54
CA SER A 150 -3.16 -11.19 16.85
C SER A 150 -3.62 -11.27 15.41
N VAL A 151 -3.20 -12.32 14.70
CA VAL A 151 -3.56 -12.56 13.31
C VAL A 151 -5.06 -12.87 13.17
N GLU A 152 -5.63 -13.68 14.05
CA GLU A 152 -7.08 -13.96 14.06
C GLU A 152 -7.89 -12.67 14.21
N SER A 153 -7.46 -11.80 15.12
CA SER A 153 -8.08 -10.51 15.38
C SER A 153 -7.97 -9.55 14.19
N ALA A 154 -6.79 -9.45 13.57
CA ALA A 154 -6.56 -8.64 12.38
C ALA A 154 -7.40 -9.14 11.19
N GLY A 155 -7.48 -10.46 10.96
CA GLY A 155 -8.29 -11.03 9.89
C GLY A 155 -9.80 -10.84 10.09
N CYS A 156 -10.29 -10.95 11.33
CA CYS A 156 -11.67 -10.58 11.67
C CYS A 156 -11.97 -9.12 11.30
N PHE A 157 -11.06 -8.20 11.62
CA PHE A 157 -11.20 -6.79 11.26
C PHE A 157 -11.25 -6.59 9.74
N VAL A 158 -10.31 -7.17 8.98
CA VAL A 158 -10.29 -7.10 7.50
C VAL A 158 -11.59 -7.64 6.91
N GLY A 159 -12.13 -8.73 7.46
CA GLY A 159 -13.38 -9.35 7.02
C GLY A 159 -14.63 -8.50 7.27
N GLN A 160 -14.62 -7.68 8.33
CA GLN A 160 -15.76 -6.82 8.72
C GLN A 160 -15.64 -5.38 8.20
N ALA A 161 -14.42 -4.89 7.95
CA ALA A 161 -14.18 -3.51 7.59
C ALA A 161 -14.77 -3.19 6.20
N ASN A 162 -15.73 -2.26 6.18
CA ASN A 162 -15.88 -1.39 5.02
C ASN A 162 -14.64 -0.50 4.91
N VAL A 163 -14.30 -0.08 3.71
CA VAL A 163 -13.14 0.80 3.40
C VAL A 163 -13.13 2.11 4.20
N GLU A 164 -14.22 2.41 4.92
CA GLU A 164 -14.40 3.57 5.77
C GLU A 164 -13.80 3.44 7.19
N ILE A 165 -13.31 2.28 7.63
CA ILE A 165 -12.71 2.14 8.97
C ILE A 165 -11.22 2.49 8.90
N PRO A 166 -10.77 3.58 9.57
CA PRO A 166 -9.38 3.99 9.52
C PRO A 166 -8.48 3.06 10.35
N MET A 167 -7.36 2.62 9.77
CA MET A 167 -6.22 2.16 10.56
C MET A 167 -5.34 3.36 10.88
N VAL A 168 -4.88 3.42 12.13
CA VAL A 168 -3.93 4.43 12.61
C VAL A 168 -2.61 3.73 12.89
N LEU A 169 -1.52 4.23 12.32
CA LEU A 169 -0.17 3.71 12.52
C LEU A 169 0.65 4.73 13.32
N VAL A 170 1.18 4.31 14.47
CA VAL A 170 2.18 5.08 15.23
C VAL A 170 3.55 4.64 14.76
N THR A 171 4.26 5.50 14.01
CA THR A 171 5.54 5.18 13.35
C THR A 171 6.76 5.70 14.11
N ALA A 172 6.58 6.63 15.04
CA ALA A 172 7.63 7.16 15.90
C ALA A 172 7.03 7.78 17.17
N ALA A 173 7.90 8.13 18.12
CA ALA A 173 7.58 8.81 19.38
C ALA A 173 6.98 10.22 19.22
N ASP A 174 6.79 10.69 17.99
CA ASP A 174 6.14 11.96 17.64
C ASP A 174 5.26 11.87 16.38
N LYS A 175 5.00 10.67 15.84
CA LYS A 175 4.42 10.50 14.50
C LYS A 175 3.29 9.48 14.42
N VAL A 176 2.11 9.95 13.99
CA VAL A 176 0.91 9.15 13.68
C VAL A 176 0.46 9.39 12.25
N GLU A 177 0.11 8.32 11.53
CA GLU A 177 -0.39 8.38 10.15
C GLU A 177 -1.62 7.50 9.95
N PHE A 178 -2.54 7.93 9.08
CA PHE A 178 -3.62 7.06 8.59
C PHE A 178 -3.06 6.12 7.53
N VAL A 179 -3.41 4.84 7.63
CA VAL A 179 -3.04 3.81 6.63
C VAL A 179 -4.27 3.04 6.18
N VAL A 180 -4.19 2.46 4.97
CA VAL A 180 -5.29 1.67 4.38
C VAL A 180 -5.00 0.16 4.58
N PRO A 181 -5.96 -0.65 5.08
CA PRO A 181 -5.78 -2.08 5.39
C PRO A 181 -5.69 -3.00 4.15
N MET A 182 -4.77 -2.73 3.20
CA MET A 182 -4.71 -3.50 1.92
C MET A 182 -3.39 -4.24 1.68
N HIS A 183 -2.37 -4.05 2.51
CA HIS A 183 -1.05 -4.68 2.32
C HIS A 183 -1.11 -6.22 2.20
N TRP A 184 -2.10 -6.87 2.82
CA TRP A 184 -2.31 -8.30 2.76
C TRP A 184 -2.74 -8.81 1.37
N LEU A 185 -3.26 -7.95 0.48
CA LEU A 185 -3.60 -8.33 -0.89
C LEU A 185 -2.36 -8.56 -1.76
N ASP A 186 -1.29 -7.85 -1.45
CA ASP A 186 -0.03 -7.91 -2.20
C ASP A 186 0.98 -8.85 -1.52
N ASN A 187 0.75 -9.18 -0.24
CA ASN A 187 1.59 -10.07 0.57
C ASN A 187 0.74 -11.17 1.22
N PRO A 188 0.22 -12.12 0.43
CA PRO A 188 -0.63 -13.17 0.98
C PRO A 188 0.20 -14.21 1.78
N PRO A 189 -0.39 -14.91 2.77
CA PRO A 189 0.34 -15.70 3.75
C PRO A 189 1.19 -16.81 3.15
N GLN A 190 0.77 -17.40 2.04
CA GLN A 190 1.54 -18.45 1.41
C GLN A 190 2.90 -17.96 0.87
N ASP A 191 3.04 -16.67 0.57
CA ASP A 191 4.28 -16.03 0.11
C ASP A 191 5.10 -15.47 1.27
N GLY A 192 4.49 -15.29 2.45
CA GLY A 192 5.14 -14.75 3.63
C GLY A 192 6.22 -15.68 4.20
N ALA A 193 7.30 -15.09 4.71
CA ALA A 193 8.21 -15.77 5.61
C ALA A 193 7.59 -15.81 7.01
N PHE A 194 7.49 -17.01 7.58
CA PHE A 194 6.96 -17.21 8.93
C PHE A 194 8.10 -17.67 9.83
N SER A 195 8.32 -16.96 10.94
CA SER A 195 9.25 -17.41 11.99
C SER A 195 8.84 -18.78 12.54
N TYR A 196 7.53 -19.03 12.63
CA TYR A 196 6.96 -20.31 13.03
C TYR A 196 6.07 -20.86 11.91
N THR A 197 6.48 -21.96 11.29
CA THR A 197 5.80 -22.48 10.10
C THR A 197 4.33 -22.85 10.34
N LYS A 198 3.96 -23.27 11.56
CA LYS A 198 2.58 -23.62 11.93
C LYS A 198 1.62 -22.42 11.86
N ASP A 199 2.10 -21.20 12.13
CA ASP A 199 1.27 -20.00 12.11
C ASP A 199 0.67 -19.77 10.73
N ARG A 200 1.37 -20.18 9.67
CA ARG A 200 0.87 -20.08 8.29
C ARG A 200 -0.51 -20.71 8.13
N GLU A 201 -0.74 -21.89 8.71
CA GLU A 201 -2.03 -22.59 8.61
C GLU A 201 -3.14 -21.83 9.36
N VAL A 202 -2.80 -21.26 10.52
CA VAL A 202 -3.70 -20.41 11.30
C VAL A 202 -4.08 -19.16 10.51
N VAL A 203 -3.08 -18.45 9.96
CA VAL A 203 -3.30 -17.23 9.16
C VAL A 203 -4.16 -17.53 7.94
N LEU A 204 -3.91 -18.64 7.24
CA LEU A 204 -4.71 -19.04 6.08
C LEU A 204 -6.17 -19.33 6.45
N SER A 205 -6.40 -20.04 7.56
CA SER A 205 -7.75 -20.31 8.09
C SER A 205 -8.51 -19.02 8.41
N VAL A 206 -7.83 -18.08 9.07
CA VAL A 206 -8.37 -16.76 9.40
C VAL A 206 -8.70 -15.98 8.13
N MET A 207 -7.78 -15.93 7.16
CA MET A 207 -7.97 -15.22 5.90
C MET A 207 -9.11 -15.80 5.08
N GLU A 208 -9.27 -17.12 5.08
CA GLU A 208 -10.41 -17.77 4.44
C GLU A 208 -11.74 -17.31 5.05
N LYS A 209 -11.85 -17.29 6.38
CA LYS A 209 -13.06 -16.80 7.06
C LYS A 209 -13.30 -15.31 6.77
N ALA A 210 -12.25 -14.50 6.75
CA ALA A 210 -12.30 -13.08 6.43
C ALA A 210 -12.81 -12.84 5.00
N LEU A 211 -12.27 -13.57 4.01
CA LEU A 211 -12.69 -13.49 2.60
C LEU A 211 -14.14 -13.92 2.42
N HIS A 212 -14.58 -15.01 3.05
CA HIS A 212 -15.97 -15.42 3.04
C HIS A 212 -16.90 -14.34 3.60
N SER A 213 -16.52 -13.72 4.72
CA SER A 213 -17.27 -12.63 5.32
C SER A 213 -17.36 -11.42 4.38
N LYS A 214 -16.23 -11.02 3.81
CA LYS A 214 -16.14 -9.93 2.84
C LYS A 214 -17.02 -10.18 1.62
N LEU A 215 -16.97 -11.38 1.04
CA LEU A 215 -17.78 -11.75 -0.11
C LEU A 215 -19.28 -11.72 0.20
N ARG A 216 -19.71 -12.17 1.38
CA ARG A 216 -21.11 -12.05 1.82
C ARG A 216 -21.53 -10.59 1.92
N LEU A 217 -20.74 -9.75 2.61
CA LEU A 217 -21.00 -8.32 2.73
C LEU A 217 -21.12 -7.62 1.36
N LEU A 218 -20.19 -7.90 0.44
CA LEU A 218 -20.20 -7.30 -0.90
C LEU A 218 -21.40 -7.77 -1.74
N LYS A 219 -21.83 -9.02 -1.55
CA LYS A 219 -23.04 -9.56 -2.19
C LYS A 219 -24.29 -8.88 -1.65
N ASP A 220 -24.43 -8.75 -0.34
CA ASP A 220 -25.61 -8.16 0.31
C ASP A 220 -25.73 -6.66 -0.01
N THR A 221 -24.60 -5.96 -0.08
CA THR A 221 -24.52 -4.54 -0.50
C THR A 221 -24.52 -4.34 -2.01
N LYS A 222 -24.57 -5.42 -2.81
CA LYS A 222 -24.56 -5.42 -4.28
C LYS A 222 -23.37 -4.67 -4.90
N LYS A 223 -22.22 -4.66 -4.22
CA LYS A 223 -20.95 -4.09 -4.73
C LYS A 223 -20.27 -5.07 -5.70
N TRP A 224 -20.88 -5.30 -6.86
CA TRP A 224 -20.53 -6.39 -7.77
C TRP A 224 -19.11 -6.33 -8.35
N ASN A 225 -18.56 -5.15 -8.66
CA ASN A 225 -17.21 -5.07 -9.20
C ASN A 225 -16.17 -5.55 -8.17
N LEU A 226 -16.30 -5.08 -6.92
CA LEU A 226 -15.40 -5.49 -5.84
C LEU A 226 -15.64 -6.95 -5.46
N TYR A 227 -16.90 -7.41 -5.45
CA TYR A 227 -17.24 -8.83 -5.27
C TYR A 227 -16.51 -9.70 -6.31
N ARG A 228 -16.60 -9.35 -7.60
CA ARG A 228 -15.94 -10.07 -8.69
C ARG A 228 -14.42 -10.08 -8.56
N TYR A 229 -13.81 -8.97 -8.14
CA TYR A 229 -12.38 -8.92 -7.85
C TYR A 229 -11.97 -9.94 -6.78
N TYR A 230 -12.69 -9.96 -5.64
CA TYR A 230 -12.38 -10.91 -4.56
C TYR A 230 -12.70 -12.36 -4.93
N VAL A 231 -13.77 -12.63 -5.70
CA VAL A 231 -14.03 -13.98 -6.24
C VAL A 231 -12.90 -14.40 -7.17
N ALA A 232 -12.42 -13.50 -8.04
CA ALA A 232 -11.36 -13.81 -8.98
C ALA A 232 -10.07 -14.19 -8.26
N ARG A 233 -9.72 -13.41 -7.23
CA ARG A 233 -8.51 -13.59 -6.43
C ARG A 233 -8.65 -14.60 -5.29
N TYR A 234 -9.83 -15.15 -5.04
CA TYR A 234 -10.12 -15.98 -3.87
C TYR A 234 -9.10 -17.11 -3.68
N ASP A 235 -8.92 -17.92 -4.72
CA ASP A 235 -7.97 -19.05 -4.69
C ASP A 235 -6.53 -18.55 -4.54
N SER A 236 -6.17 -17.49 -5.26
CA SER A 236 -4.82 -16.90 -5.21
C SER A 236 -4.45 -16.35 -3.84
N LEU A 237 -5.39 -15.72 -3.13
CA LEU A 237 -5.17 -15.14 -1.80
C LEU A 237 -5.04 -16.20 -0.70
N LEU A 238 -5.53 -17.42 -0.96
CA LEU A 238 -5.41 -18.58 -0.07
C LEU A 238 -4.30 -19.55 -0.51
N GLY A 239 -3.50 -19.18 -1.52
CA GLY A 239 -2.44 -20.06 -2.05
C GLY A 239 -2.95 -21.34 -2.72
N ARG A 240 -4.23 -21.39 -3.11
CA ARG A 240 -4.84 -22.53 -3.79
C ARG A 240 -4.51 -22.51 -5.29
N PRO A 241 -4.47 -23.67 -5.95
CA PRO A 241 -4.26 -23.73 -7.39
C PRO A 241 -5.40 -23.04 -8.14
N CYS A 242 -5.09 -22.45 -9.30
CA CYS A 242 -6.06 -21.78 -10.15
C CYS A 242 -7.17 -22.75 -10.59
N ARG A 243 -8.42 -22.44 -10.25
CA ARG A 243 -9.59 -23.21 -10.66
C ARG A 243 -9.97 -22.90 -12.10
N GLN A 244 -10.04 -23.93 -12.94
CA GLN A 244 -10.64 -23.85 -14.28
C GLN A 244 -12.15 -24.01 -14.14
N ARG A 245 -12.94 -23.05 -14.63
CA ARG A 245 -14.41 -23.08 -14.53
C ARG A 245 -15.04 -23.36 -15.90
N SER A 246 -16.17 -24.06 -15.91
CA SER A 246 -17.06 -24.05 -17.08
C SER A 246 -17.71 -22.67 -17.26
N PRO A 247 -18.18 -22.30 -18.47
CA PRO A 247 -18.91 -21.04 -18.71
C PRO A 247 -20.08 -20.82 -17.75
N GLU A 248 -20.84 -21.88 -17.45
CA GLU A 248 -22.01 -21.82 -16.59
C GLU A 248 -21.61 -21.58 -15.13
N GLU A 249 -20.58 -22.29 -14.65
CA GLU A 249 -20.02 -22.05 -13.31
C GLU A 249 -19.42 -20.65 -13.20
N PHE A 250 -18.69 -20.20 -14.21
CA PHE A 250 -18.09 -18.87 -14.24
C PHE A 250 -19.18 -17.79 -14.18
N GLN A 251 -20.19 -17.88 -15.04
CA GLN A 251 -21.31 -16.93 -15.03
C GLN A 251 -22.03 -16.92 -13.67
N ARG A 252 -22.27 -18.10 -13.09
CA ARG A 252 -22.91 -18.25 -11.78
C ARG A 252 -22.06 -17.65 -10.66
N ASP A 253 -20.79 -18.04 -10.56
CA ASP A 253 -19.91 -17.67 -9.45
C ASP A 253 -19.63 -16.17 -9.44
N PHE A 254 -19.41 -15.56 -10.62
CA PHE A 254 -19.17 -14.12 -10.76
C PHE A 254 -20.44 -13.25 -10.88
N ARG A 255 -21.63 -13.88 -10.89
CA ARG A 255 -22.94 -13.20 -11.00
C ARG A 255 -23.00 -12.29 -12.23
N PHE A 256 -22.65 -12.83 -13.38
CA PHE A 256 -22.85 -12.13 -14.64
C PHE A 256 -24.25 -12.44 -15.19
N GLU A 257 -24.97 -11.40 -15.62
CA GLU A 257 -26.19 -11.59 -16.42
C GLU A 257 -25.85 -12.19 -17.79
N SER A 258 -24.69 -11.80 -18.33
CA SER A 258 -24.13 -12.32 -19.57
C SER A 258 -22.61 -12.25 -19.54
N LEU A 259 -21.96 -13.27 -20.14
CA LEU A 259 -20.50 -13.28 -20.35
C LEU A 259 -20.02 -12.23 -21.37
N ALA A 260 -20.93 -11.55 -22.07
CA ALA A 260 -20.61 -10.40 -22.92
C ALA A 260 -20.60 -9.06 -22.15
N SER A 261 -20.67 -9.08 -20.81
CA SER A 261 -20.70 -7.85 -20.00
C SER A 261 -19.43 -6.99 -20.20
N THR A 262 -19.62 -5.77 -20.69
CA THR A 262 -18.53 -4.82 -21.01
C THR A 262 -18.33 -3.70 -19.98
N ARG A 263 -19.05 -3.76 -18.84
CA ARG A 263 -19.04 -2.74 -17.79
C ARG A 263 -18.30 -3.23 -16.53
N GLY A 264 -17.55 -2.32 -15.90
CA GLY A 264 -16.91 -2.57 -14.61
C GLY A 264 -15.87 -3.68 -14.71
N MET A 265 -15.91 -4.63 -13.77
CA MET A 265 -15.12 -5.86 -13.86
C MET A 265 -15.73 -6.79 -14.91
N THR A 266 -15.06 -6.90 -16.05
CA THR A 266 -15.52 -7.71 -17.19
C THR A 266 -15.23 -9.20 -16.98
N PRO A 267 -15.93 -10.11 -17.68
CA PRO A 267 -15.63 -11.53 -17.67
C PRO A 267 -14.19 -11.85 -18.07
N MET A 268 -13.66 -11.16 -19.10
CA MET A 268 -12.26 -11.30 -19.53
C MET A 268 -11.28 -10.93 -18.41
N ALA A 269 -11.52 -9.80 -17.73
CA ALA A 269 -10.68 -9.38 -16.62
C ALA A 269 -10.79 -10.31 -15.42
N CYS A 270 -11.97 -10.85 -15.12
CA CYS A 270 -12.15 -11.84 -14.05
C CYS A 270 -11.46 -13.17 -14.38
N ALA A 271 -11.49 -13.61 -15.64
CA ALA A 271 -10.79 -14.83 -16.08
C ALA A 271 -9.27 -14.66 -15.97
N ALA A 272 -8.75 -13.52 -16.45
CA ALA A 272 -7.35 -13.15 -16.30
C ALA A 272 -6.95 -13.08 -14.82
N LEU A 273 -7.75 -12.39 -14.00
CA LEU A 273 -7.60 -12.28 -12.54
C LEU A 273 -7.90 -13.57 -11.76
N SER A 274 -8.26 -14.67 -12.41
CA SER A 274 -8.42 -15.98 -11.76
C SER A 274 -7.33 -16.97 -12.15
N GLY A 275 -6.48 -16.64 -13.12
CA GLY A 275 -5.55 -17.61 -13.67
C GLY A 275 -6.24 -18.62 -14.61
N ASP A 276 -7.47 -18.33 -15.08
CA ASP A 276 -8.29 -19.26 -15.87
C ASP A 276 -8.03 -19.07 -17.38
N ALA A 277 -6.89 -19.61 -17.84
CA ALA A 277 -6.45 -19.50 -19.23
C ALA A 277 -7.42 -20.17 -20.23
N ASN A 278 -8.14 -21.21 -19.80
CA ASN A 278 -9.15 -21.86 -20.62
C ASN A 278 -10.36 -20.92 -20.81
N MET A 279 -10.85 -20.30 -19.73
CA MET A 279 -11.92 -19.31 -19.84
C MET A 279 -11.50 -18.11 -20.71
N VAL A 280 -10.27 -17.61 -20.59
CA VAL A 280 -9.75 -16.57 -21.49
C VAL A 280 -9.87 -17.00 -22.96
N SER A 281 -9.47 -18.24 -23.28
CA SER A 281 -9.56 -18.78 -24.63
C SER A 281 -11.01 -18.87 -25.12
N GLN A 282 -11.92 -19.40 -24.29
CA GLN A 282 -13.34 -19.54 -24.62
C GLN A 282 -14.03 -18.17 -24.84
N LEU A 283 -13.71 -17.18 -24.01
CA LEU A 283 -14.22 -15.81 -24.17
C LEU A 283 -13.71 -15.17 -25.47
N CYS A 284 -12.45 -15.43 -25.85
CA CYS A 284 -11.91 -14.97 -27.14
C CYS A 284 -12.56 -15.70 -28.33
N ASP A 285 -12.82 -17.01 -28.21
CA ASP A 285 -13.52 -17.79 -29.24
C ASP A 285 -14.95 -17.28 -29.46
N ALA A 286 -15.59 -16.75 -28.40
CA ALA A 286 -16.85 -16.02 -28.45
C ALA A 286 -16.73 -14.57 -28.98
N GLN A 287 -15.59 -14.20 -29.57
CA GLN A 287 -15.29 -12.88 -30.15
C GLN A 287 -15.36 -11.70 -29.16
N LEU A 288 -15.11 -11.94 -27.87
CA LEU A 288 -15.01 -10.88 -26.89
C LEU A 288 -13.64 -10.19 -26.98
N ASP A 289 -13.64 -8.86 -26.84
CA ASP A 289 -12.45 -8.02 -26.90
C ASP A 289 -11.47 -8.35 -25.75
N VAL A 290 -10.28 -8.82 -26.11
CA VAL A 290 -9.21 -9.24 -25.19
C VAL A 290 -8.57 -8.06 -24.46
N ASP A 291 -8.57 -6.87 -25.06
CA ASP A 291 -7.98 -5.65 -24.50
C ASP A 291 -9.02 -4.77 -23.80
N ARG A 292 -10.24 -5.29 -23.61
CA ARG A 292 -11.33 -4.54 -23.00
C ARG A 292 -10.95 -4.06 -21.61
N PHE A 293 -10.85 -2.74 -21.46
CA PHE A 293 -10.57 -2.11 -20.18
C PHE A 293 -11.58 -2.48 -19.08
N THR A 294 -11.06 -2.65 -17.86
CA THR A 294 -11.89 -2.76 -16.66
C THR A 294 -12.38 -1.39 -16.20
N GLY A 295 -13.41 -1.38 -15.37
CA GLY A 295 -13.74 -0.22 -14.55
C GLY A 295 -12.70 0.00 -13.45
N THR A 296 -12.74 1.19 -12.87
CA THR A 296 -11.93 1.56 -11.70
C THR A 296 -12.47 0.88 -10.44
N LEU A 297 -11.56 0.43 -9.58
CA LEU A 297 -11.82 -0.08 -8.23
C LEU A 297 -10.85 0.60 -7.25
N PRO A 298 -11.13 1.82 -6.79
CA PRO A 298 -10.28 2.55 -5.87
C PRO A 298 -10.03 1.80 -4.56
N GLU A 299 -10.98 0.97 -4.13
CA GLU A 299 -10.87 0.16 -2.92
C GLU A 299 -9.68 -0.82 -2.96
N VAL A 300 -9.20 -1.17 -4.15
CA VAL A 300 -8.05 -2.09 -4.36
C VAL A 300 -6.99 -1.45 -5.26
N TYR A 301 -6.89 -0.12 -5.25
CA TYR A 301 -5.93 0.69 -6.01
C TYR A 301 -5.97 0.53 -7.54
N ILE A 302 -7.04 -0.03 -8.11
CA ILE A 302 -7.28 0.03 -9.55
C ILE A 302 -7.89 1.42 -9.86
N MET A 303 -7.04 2.44 -9.84
CA MET A 303 -7.46 3.85 -9.97
C MET A 303 -7.80 4.25 -11.40
N GLU A 304 -7.31 3.48 -12.36
CA GLU A 304 -7.51 3.70 -13.78
C GLU A 304 -8.03 2.44 -14.44
N SER A 305 -8.65 2.62 -15.61
CA SER A 305 -9.04 1.53 -16.46
C SER A 305 -7.79 0.83 -17.03
N VAL A 306 -7.63 -0.44 -16.66
CA VAL A 306 -6.51 -1.31 -17.06
C VAL A 306 -7.00 -2.45 -17.95
N THR A 307 -6.13 -3.01 -18.79
CA THR A 307 -6.47 -4.19 -19.61
C THR A 307 -6.33 -5.48 -18.80
N PRO A 308 -6.95 -6.59 -19.24
CA PRO A 308 -6.76 -7.91 -18.61
C PRO A 308 -5.29 -8.34 -18.56
N LEU A 309 -4.50 -7.99 -19.58
CA LEU A 309 -3.05 -8.24 -19.60
C LEU A 309 -2.32 -7.44 -18.53
N MET A 310 -2.63 -6.15 -18.34
CA MET A 310 -2.04 -5.33 -17.26
C MET A 310 -2.34 -5.91 -15.88
N LEU A 311 -3.57 -6.35 -15.63
CA LEU A 311 -3.95 -7.01 -14.37
C LEU A 311 -3.15 -8.30 -14.13
N THR A 312 -2.88 -9.03 -15.20
CA THR A 312 -2.05 -10.25 -15.17
C THR A 312 -0.58 -9.94 -14.88
N MET A 313 -0.07 -8.81 -15.34
CA MET A 313 1.31 -8.39 -15.02
C MET A 313 1.41 -7.88 -13.59
N TRP A 314 0.46 -7.03 -13.17
CA TRP A 314 0.49 -6.32 -11.89
C TRP A 314 0.51 -7.27 -10.69
N LEU A 315 -0.38 -8.26 -10.66
CA LEU A 315 -0.41 -9.18 -9.52
C LEU A 315 0.69 -10.25 -9.58
N GLY A 316 1.66 -10.11 -10.49
CA GLY A 316 2.81 -11.01 -10.59
C GLY A 316 2.42 -12.46 -10.78
N TRP A 317 1.38 -12.71 -11.59
CA TRP A 317 0.67 -13.99 -11.61
C TRP A 317 1.62 -15.19 -11.72
N ARG A 318 1.47 -16.11 -10.76
CA ARG A 318 2.14 -17.43 -10.69
C ARG A 318 1.82 -18.36 -11.88
N CYS A 319 1.06 -17.90 -12.87
CA CYS A 319 0.65 -18.66 -14.03
C CYS A 319 0.91 -17.83 -15.31
N HIS A 320 2.12 -17.96 -15.85
CA HIS A 320 2.51 -17.42 -17.17
C HIS A 320 1.50 -17.78 -18.27
N LYS A 321 0.82 -18.93 -18.13
CA LYS A 321 -0.16 -19.43 -19.09
C LYS A 321 -1.31 -18.45 -19.40
N VAL A 322 -1.74 -17.63 -18.46
CA VAL A 322 -2.78 -16.62 -18.75
C VAL A 322 -2.22 -15.49 -19.60
N ALA A 323 -1.01 -15.01 -19.29
CA ALA A 323 -0.36 -13.99 -20.10
C ALA A 323 -0.10 -14.52 -21.51
N ASP A 324 0.38 -15.77 -21.62
CA ASP A 324 0.56 -16.46 -22.91
C ASP A 324 -0.77 -16.57 -23.66
N ALA A 325 -1.84 -17.04 -23.02
CA ALA A 325 -3.15 -17.16 -23.65
C ALA A 325 -3.68 -15.81 -24.16
N LEU A 326 -3.55 -14.74 -23.36
CA LEU A 326 -3.94 -13.39 -23.78
C LEU A 326 -3.11 -12.92 -25.00
N LEU A 327 -1.79 -13.10 -24.95
CA LEU A 327 -0.86 -12.68 -26.02
C LEU A 327 -1.03 -13.51 -27.31
N GLU A 328 -1.31 -14.81 -27.20
CA GLU A 328 -1.66 -15.68 -28.33
C GLU A 328 -2.97 -15.25 -29.00
N ARG A 329 -3.91 -14.74 -28.21
CA ARG A 329 -5.16 -14.12 -28.67
C ARG A 329 -5.01 -12.64 -29.05
N ARG A 330 -3.76 -12.20 -29.29
CA ARG A 330 -3.39 -10.87 -29.78
C ARG A 330 -3.71 -9.70 -28.82
N ALA A 331 -3.71 -9.94 -27.51
CA ALA A 331 -3.67 -8.85 -26.55
C ALA A 331 -2.51 -7.90 -26.84
N ASN A 332 -2.77 -6.61 -26.76
CA ASN A 332 -1.78 -5.59 -27.10
C ASN A 332 -0.69 -5.50 -26.01
N ALA A 333 0.49 -6.04 -26.30
CA ALA A 333 1.67 -5.95 -25.43
C ALA A 333 2.16 -4.50 -25.18
N ASN A 334 1.71 -3.56 -26.01
CA ASN A 334 1.95 -2.12 -25.89
C ASN A 334 0.72 -1.35 -25.42
N ALA A 335 -0.30 -2.03 -24.86
CA ALA A 335 -1.44 -1.35 -24.29
C ALA A 335 -0.97 -0.36 -23.21
N ALA A 336 -1.70 0.74 -23.08
CA ALA A 336 -1.47 1.73 -22.06
C ALA A 336 -2.78 2.02 -21.32
N THR A 337 -2.72 2.40 -20.05
CA THR A 337 -3.91 2.77 -19.30
C THR A 337 -4.65 3.91 -19.99
N ALA A 338 -5.97 3.92 -19.85
CA ALA A 338 -6.82 4.89 -20.53
C ALA A 338 -6.55 6.34 -20.06
N VAL A 339 -6.11 6.49 -18.81
CA VAL A 339 -5.68 7.74 -18.17
C VAL A 339 -4.17 7.62 -17.92
N GLY A 340 -3.39 8.70 -17.96
CA GLY A 340 -1.93 8.66 -17.77
C GLY A 340 -1.11 8.06 -18.93
N GLY A 341 -1.57 6.95 -19.52
CA GLY A 341 -0.89 6.19 -20.56
C GLY A 341 0.25 5.32 -20.01
N GLU A 342 0.04 4.67 -18.87
CA GLU A 342 1.01 3.74 -18.28
C GLU A 342 1.06 2.44 -19.11
N PRO A 343 2.21 2.07 -19.68
CA PRO A 343 2.35 0.89 -20.54
C PRO A 343 2.24 -0.43 -19.75
N VAL A 344 1.81 -1.52 -20.39
CA VAL A 344 1.74 -2.87 -19.74
C VAL A 344 3.03 -3.25 -19.00
N LEU A 345 4.20 -2.90 -19.56
CA LEU A 345 5.50 -3.22 -18.97
C LEU A 345 5.70 -2.62 -17.56
N SER A 346 5.06 -1.49 -17.21
CA SER A 346 5.22 -0.87 -15.88
C SER A 346 4.60 -1.71 -14.76
N TYR A 347 3.72 -2.65 -15.12
CA TYR A 347 3.04 -3.54 -14.17
C TYR A 347 3.80 -4.82 -13.88
N CYS A 348 4.88 -5.14 -14.59
CA CYS A 348 5.61 -6.40 -14.41
C CYS A 348 6.18 -6.55 -13.00
N GLN A 349 6.00 -7.73 -12.41
CA GLN A 349 6.59 -8.08 -11.10
C GLN A 349 7.75 -9.09 -11.20
N THR A 350 8.02 -9.65 -12.39
CA THR A 350 9.11 -10.62 -12.59
C THR A 350 9.91 -10.31 -13.86
N PRO A 351 11.21 -10.65 -13.89
CA PRO A 351 12.02 -10.55 -15.12
C PRO A 351 11.42 -11.35 -16.29
N ALA A 352 10.88 -12.54 -16.00
CA ALA A 352 10.27 -13.39 -17.02
C ALA A 352 9.05 -12.73 -17.69
N ALA A 353 8.26 -11.95 -16.95
CA ALA A 353 7.17 -11.16 -17.52
C ALA A 353 7.67 -10.06 -18.46
N VAL A 354 8.78 -9.38 -18.10
CA VAL A 354 9.44 -8.41 -18.97
C VAL A 354 9.94 -9.10 -20.24
N ASP A 355 10.66 -10.20 -20.10
CA ASP A 355 11.20 -10.97 -21.23
C ASP A 355 10.09 -11.42 -22.19
N LEU A 356 8.99 -11.94 -21.65
CA LEU A 356 7.82 -12.37 -22.43
C LEU A 356 7.22 -11.21 -23.23
N LEU A 357 6.98 -10.07 -22.60
CA LEU A 357 6.39 -8.91 -23.29
C LEU A 357 7.33 -8.34 -24.36
N VAL A 358 8.63 -8.25 -24.08
CA VAL A 358 9.63 -7.79 -25.04
C VAL A 358 9.73 -8.76 -26.23
N GLN A 359 9.66 -10.08 -26.01
CA GLN A 359 9.56 -11.07 -27.09
C GLN A 359 8.30 -10.87 -27.95
N ARG A 360 7.22 -10.37 -27.37
CA ARG A 360 5.99 -9.96 -28.07
C ARG A 360 6.03 -8.50 -28.55
N ARG A 361 7.22 -7.92 -28.70
CA ARG A 361 7.49 -6.57 -29.25
C ARG A 361 6.91 -5.43 -28.39
N ALA A 362 6.84 -5.60 -27.08
CA ALA A 362 6.61 -4.48 -26.18
C ALA A 362 7.77 -3.48 -26.26
N ASP A 363 7.43 -2.20 -26.41
CA ASP A 363 8.37 -1.08 -26.44
C ASP A 363 8.81 -0.75 -25.01
N VAL A 364 10.11 -0.85 -24.76
CA VAL A 364 10.73 -0.53 -23.46
C VAL A 364 10.91 0.97 -23.23
N ASN A 365 10.74 1.79 -24.27
CA ASN A 365 10.84 3.24 -24.20
C ASN A 365 9.56 3.93 -24.75
N PRO A 366 8.36 3.51 -24.31
CA PRO A 366 7.12 3.99 -24.87
C PRO A 366 6.94 5.46 -24.54
N ARG A 367 6.49 6.24 -25.53
CA ARG A 367 6.10 7.64 -25.36
C ARG A 367 4.59 7.79 -25.55
N GLN A 368 3.85 6.93 -24.89
CA GLN A 368 2.40 6.90 -24.93
C GLN A 368 1.78 7.81 -23.86
N GLY A 369 0.49 8.09 -24.00
CA GLY A 369 -0.25 8.92 -23.06
C GLY A 369 0.03 10.41 -23.16
N HIS A 370 -0.79 11.18 -22.46
CA HIS A 370 -0.65 12.64 -22.40
C HIS A 370 0.48 13.07 -21.46
N LEU A 371 0.85 12.25 -20.46
CA LEU A 371 1.93 12.54 -19.52
C LEU A 371 3.31 12.22 -20.11
N LYS A 372 3.39 11.25 -21.03
CA LYS A 372 4.64 10.77 -21.66
C LYS A 372 5.69 10.39 -20.62
N LEU A 373 5.28 9.69 -19.57
CA LEU A 373 6.15 9.24 -18.49
C LEU A 373 7.02 8.08 -18.98
N PRO A 374 8.34 8.11 -18.76
CA PRO A 374 9.22 7.01 -19.13
C PRO A 374 8.88 5.74 -18.33
N LEU A 375 8.95 4.58 -19.00
CA LEU A 375 8.67 3.28 -18.39
C LEU A 375 9.47 3.05 -17.11
N ILE A 376 10.78 3.33 -17.15
CA ILE A 376 11.67 3.11 -16.02
C ILE A 376 11.26 3.96 -14.80
N THR A 377 10.80 5.20 -15.01
CA THR A 377 10.31 6.09 -13.96
C THR A 377 9.02 5.55 -13.34
N LEU A 378 8.10 5.04 -14.17
CA LEU A 378 6.88 4.40 -13.70
C LEU A 378 7.18 3.12 -12.89
N ALA A 379 8.09 2.28 -13.36
CA ALA A 379 8.49 1.05 -12.67
C ALA A 379 9.09 1.36 -11.28
N CYS A 380 10.02 2.33 -11.20
CA CYS A 380 10.54 2.82 -9.92
C CYS A 380 9.43 3.41 -9.03
N GLY A 381 8.54 4.22 -9.61
CA GLY A 381 7.42 4.83 -8.90
C GLY A 381 6.34 3.84 -8.44
N ARG A 382 6.36 2.59 -8.92
CA ARG A 382 5.51 1.48 -8.46
C ARG A 382 6.25 0.54 -7.50
N SER A 383 7.47 0.88 -7.09
CA SER A 383 8.33 0.00 -6.28
C SER A 383 8.54 -1.37 -6.91
N ALA A 384 8.69 -1.44 -8.24
CA ALA A 384 8.93 -2.70 -8.93
C ALA A 384 10.18 -3.41 -8.36
N PRO A 385 10.20 -4.75 -8.29
CA PRO A 385 11.35 -5.49 -7.77
C PRO A 385 12.65 -5.12 -8.49
N THR A 386 13.77 -5.09 -7.75
CA THR A 386 15.11 -4.79 -8.26
C THR A 386 15.47 -5.63 -9.49
N SER A 387 15.04 -6.90 -9.52
CA SER A 387 15.24 -7.80 -10.65
C SER A 387 14.47 -7.39 -11.92
N VAL A 388 13.27 -6.82 -11.77
CA VAL A 388 12.49 -6.26 -12.89
C VAL A 388 13.17 -5.02 -13.44
N ILE A 389 13.63 -4.11 -12.57
CA ILE A 389 14.38 -2.91 -12.98
C ILE A 389 15.64 -3.31 -13.76
N ALA A 390 16.40 -4.28 -13.24
CA ALA A 390 17.57 -4.82 -13.94
C ALA A 390 17.22 -5.43 -15.31
N ALA A 391 16.08 -6.12 -15.43
CA ALA A 391 15.62 -6.69 -16.70
C ALA A 391 15.23 -5.59 -17.70
N LEU A 392 14.52 -4.54 -17.26
CA LEU A 392 14.16 -3.40 -18.10
C LEU A 392 15.43 -2.68 -18.63
N LEU A 393 16.41 -2.43 -17.75
CA LEU A 393 17.69 -1.83 -18.14
C LEU A 393 18.46 -2.72 -19.13
N ARG A 394 18.46 -4.04 -18.92
CA ARG A 394 19.08 -5.02 -19.85
C ARG A 394 18.46 -4.97 -21.25
N HIS A 395 17.15 -4.74 -21.34
CA HIS A 395 16.43 -4.57 -22.60
C HIS A 395 16.54 -3.16 -23.18
N GLY A 396 17.33 -2.27 -22.59
CA GLY A 396 17.61 -0.94 -23.12
C GLY A 396 16.61 0.14 -22.71
N ALA A 397 15.98 0.01 -21.54
CA ALA A 397 15.21 1.11 -20.96
C ALA A 397 16.10 2.34 -20.78
N ASP A 398 15.65 3.49 -21.30
CA ASP A 398 16.36 4.75 -21.27
C ASP A 398 16.36 5.31 -19.85
N VAL A 399 17.54 5.30 -19.23
CA VAL A 399 17.73 5.77 -17.86
C VAL A 399 17.74 7.30 -17.76
N ASN A 400 18.02 8.00 -18.86
CA ASN A 400 18.09 9.46 -18.96
C ASN A 400 17.08 9.98 -19.99
N PRO A 401 15.78 9.67 -19.81
CA PRO A 401 14.78 9.93 -20.83
C PRO A 401 14.57 11.42 -21.04
N ARG A 402 14.38 11.80 -22.30
CA ARG A 402 13.99 13.18 -22.64
C ARG A 402 12.72 13.57 -21.90
N ARG A 403 12.68 14.83 -21.49
CA ARG A 403 11.59 15.41 -20.72
C ARG A 403 10.22 15.20 -21.41
N GLY A 404 9.35 14.42 -20.75
CA GLY A 404 7.93 14.28 -21.04
C GLY A 404 7.08 15.44 -20.51
N ALA A 405 5.78 15.42 -20.83
CA ALA A 405 4.86 16.54 -20.59
C ALA A 405 4.54 16.78 -19.09
N ALA A 406 4.71 15.77 -18.24
CA ALA A 406 4.54 15.89 -16.80
C ALA A 406 5.73 16.56 -16.09
N GLY A 407 6.87 16.68 -16.79
CA GLY A 407 8.12 17.13 -16.18
C GLY A 407 8.87 16.07 -15.38
N CYS A 408 8.16 15.07 -14.82
CA CYS A 408 8.67 14.05 -13.89
C CYS A 408 9.10 12.81 -14.63
N ASN A 409 10.34 12.84 -15.08
CA ASN A 409 10.85 11.80 -15.97
C ASN A 409 12.10 11.13 -15.42
N HIS A 410 12.67 11.58 -14.30
CA HIS A 410 13.90 10.96 -13.80
C HIS A 410 13.62 9.82 -12.82
N PRO A 411 14.18 8.61 -13.04
CA PRO A 411 14.01 7.46 -12.15
C PRO A 411 14.30 7.76 -10.68
N PHE A 412 15.36 8.52 -10.38
CA PHE A 412 15.71 8.86 -8.99
C PHE A 412 14.65 9.68 -8.25
N ALA A 413 13.91 10.56 -8.95
CA ALA A 413 12.82 11.29 -8.31
C ALA A 413 11.71 10.34 -7.85
N ALA A 414 11.42 9.31 -8.66
CA ALA A 414 10.45 8.28 -8.32
C ALA A 414 10.96 7.36 -7.19
N VAL A 415 12.26 7.03 -7.18
CA VAL A 415 12.89 6.29 -6.07
C VAL A 415 12.84 7.08 -4.77
N ALA A 416 13.15 8.38 -4.79
CA ALA A 416 13.09 9.25 -3.60
C ALA A 416 11.67 9.39 -3.03
N TYR A 417 10.65 9.40 -3.90
CA TYR A 417 9.26 9.36 -3.46
C TYR A 417 8.89 8.04 -2.75
N ARG A 418 9.52 6.92 -3.15
CA ARG A 418 9.25 5.58 -2.61
C ARG A 418 10.22 5.12 -1.53
N SER A 419 11.30 5.86 -1.28
CA SER A 419 12.43 5.42 -0.45
C SER A 419 12.07 5.14 1.00
N THR A 420 11.07 5.83 1.55
CA THR A 420 10.58 5.59 2.91
C THR A 420 9.55 4.46 3.00
N MET A 421 9.11 3.91 1.86
CA MET A 421 8.05 2.90 1.79
C MET A 421 8.48 1.62 1.08
N SER A 422 9.72 1.54 0.57
CA SER A 422 10.21 0.39 -0.18
C SER A 422 11.62 0.04 0.24
N GLU A 423 11.78 -1.17 0.77
CA GLU A 423 13.05 -1.73 1.26
C GLU A 423 14.13 -1.82 0.16
N ASN A 424 13.73 -1.88 -1.10
CA ASN A 424 14.65 -2.06 -2.23
C ASN A 424 15.15 -0.76 -2.89
N SER A 425 14.77 0.39 -2.34
CA SER A 425 14.97 1.69 -3.00
C SER A 425 16.45 2.00 -3.22
N ILE A 426 17.30 1.58 -2.29
CA ILE A 426 18.76 1.79 -2.34
C ILE A 426 19.39 0.88 -3.40
N GLU A 427 18.98 -0.37 -3.51
CA GLU A 427 19.44 -1.29 -4.55
C GLU A 427 19.02 -0.82 -5.94
N VAL A 428 17.78 -0.34 -6.07
CA VAL A 428 17.29 0.26 -7.32
C VAL A 428 18.11 1.51 -7.66
N ALA A 429 18.40 2.38 -6.68
CA ALA A 429 19.24 3.55 -6.91
C ALA A 429 20.66 3.18 -7.38
N LYS A 430 21.29 2.17 -6.77
CA LYS A 430 22.60 1.63 -7.19
C LYS A 430 22.56 1.13 -8.64
N LEU A 431 21.53 0.35 -9.02
CA LEU A 431 21.36 -0.11 -10.40
C LEU A 431 21.22 1.04 -11.40
N LEU A 432 20.50 2.09 -11.03
CA LEU A 432 20.34 3.27 -11.87
C LEU A 432 21.67 4.03 -12.02
N LEU A 433 22.46 4.17 -10.95
CA LEU A 433 23.81 4.75 -11.00
C LEU A 433 24.75 3.92 -11.90
N ASP A 434 24.73 2.60 -11.78
CA ASP A 434 25.50 1.69 -12.64
C ASP A 434 25.12 1.82 -14.11
N ALA A 435 23.82 2.05 -14.37
CA ALA A 435 23.29 2.36 -15.70
C ALA A 435 23.60 3.78 -16.19
N ARG A 436 24.32 4.60 -15.41
CA ARG A 436 24.68 6.00 -15.68
C ARG A 436 23.47 6.96 -15.69
N ALA A 437 22.52 6.75 -14.79
CA ALA A 437 21.46 7.73 -14.51
C ALA A 437 22.06 9.08 -14.10
N ASP A 438 21.51 10.17 -14.59
CA ASP A 438 21.94 11.53 -14.25
C ASP A 438 21.52 11.87 -12.81
N VAL A 439 22.49 11.83 -11.91
CA VAL A 439 22.31 12.14 -10.49
C VAL A 439 21.78 13.57 -10.26
N ASN A 440 22.11 14.49 -11.16
CA ASN A 440 21.79 15.92 -11.08
C ASN A 440 20.59 16.31 -11.94
N ALA A 441 19.87 15.34 -12.50
CA ALA A 441 18.69 15.60 -13.30
C ALA A 441 17.68 16.46 -12.52
N GLN A 442 17.38 17.63 -13.06
CA GLN A 442 16.39 18.53 -12.48
C GLN A 442 15.01 18.24 -13.05
N HIS A 443 14.09 17.91 -12.15
CA HIS A 443 12.69 17.90 -12.47
C HIS A 443 12.17 19.32 -12.67
N HIS A 444 11.28 19.49 -13.64
CA HIS A 444 10.63 20.76 -13.89
C HIS A 444 9.20 20.51 -14.35
N GLY A 445 8.19 21.05 -13.65
CA GLY A 445 6.80 20.96 -14.09
C GLY A 445 6.59 21.63 -15.47
N SER A 446 5.71 21.07 -16.30
CA SER A 446 5.26 21.69 -17.55
C SER A 446 3.73 21.60 -17.70
N GLY A 447 3.14 22.48 -18.50
CA GLY A 447 1.69 22.51 -18.74
C GLY A 447 0.87 22.59 -17.44
N VAL A 448 -0.11 21.71 -17.29
CA VAL A 448 -0.97 21.64 -16.09
C VAL A 448 -0.19 21.40 -14.81
N TRP A 449 0.93 20.68 -14.86
CA TRP A 449 1.77 20.42 -13.68
C TRP A 449 2.52 21.67 -13.24
N ARG A 450 2.92 22.53 -14.18
CA ARG A 450 3.50 23.83 -13.83
C ARG A 450 2.46 24.75 -13.21
N LEU A 451 1.22 24.75 -13.74
CA LEU A 451 0.13 25.51 -13.15
C LEU A 451 -0.19 25.00 -11.73
N GLY A 452 -0.31 23.68 -11.55
CA GLY A 452 -0.53 23.05 -10.26
C GLY A 452 0.58 23.38 -9.25
N GLU A 453 1.84 23.33 -9.67
CA GLU A 453 2.98 23.75 -8.84
C GLU A 453 2.84 25.21 -8.40
N LEU A 454 2.56 26.15 -9.31
CA LEU A 454 2.39 27.57 -8.98
C LEU A 454 1.21 27.80 -8.04
N THR A 455 0.09 27.09 -8.24
CA THR A 455 -1.06 27.13 -7.33
C THR A 455 -0.69 26.62 -5.94
N CYS A 456 0.01 25.48 -5.85
CA CYS A 456 0.46 24.92 -4.58
C CYS A 456 1.43 25.86 -3.87
N ARG A 457 2.32 26.56 -4.60
CA ARG A 457 3.19 27.59 -4.03
C ARG A 457 2.39 28.73 -3.41
N GLY A 458 1.36 29.23 -4.09
CA GLY A 458 0.47 30.25 -3.54
C GLY A 458 -0.25 29.77 -2.27
N LEU A 459 -0.73 28.53 -2.26
CA LEU A 459 -1.36 27.93 -1.08
C LEU A 459 -0.39 27.76 0.09
N VAL A 460 0.85 27.36 -0.17
CA VAL A 460 1.91 27.28 0.85
C VAL A 460 2.28 28.67 1.36
N MET A 461 2.31 29.70 0.52
CA MET A 461 2.53 31.09 0.98
C MET A 461 1.42 31.56 1.92
N LEU A 462 0.17 31.18 1.67
CA LEU A 462 -0.97 31.55 2.51
C LEU A 462 -1.07 30.75 3.80
N ARG A 463 -0.67 29.47 3.80
CA ARG A 463 -0.88 28.54 4.91
C ARG A 463 0.39 28.14 5.67
N GLY A 464 1.57 28.43 5.13
CA GLY A 464 2.86 28.01 5.69
C GLY A 464 2.92 26.50 5.92
N SER A 465 3.42 26.10 7.09
CA SER A 465 3.52 24.71 7.53
C SER A 465 2.17 24.00 7.73
N LYS A 466 1.04 24.74 7.73
CA LYS A 466 -0.31 24.16 7.81
C LYS A 466 -0.85 23.70 6.45
N ALA A 467 -0.14 23.92 5.35
CA ALA A 467 -0.51 23.36 4.06
C ALA A 467 -0.39 21.82 4.08
N PRO A 468 -1.30 21.06 3.43
CA PRO A 468 -1.17 19.61 3.32
C PRO A 468 0.20 19.19 2.76
N LYS A 469 0.75 18.04 3.19
CA LYS A 469 2.07 17.59 2.75
C LYS A 469 2.12 17.43 1.24
N VAL A 470 1.05 16.92 0.62
CA VAL A 470 0.94 16.82 -0.85
C VAL A 470 1.01 18.20 -1.52
N THR A 471 0.45 19.25 -0.90
CA THR A 471 0.55 20.62 -1.41
C THR A 471 1.96 21.19 -1.26
N GLN A 472 2.63 20.93 -0.12
CA GLN A 472 4.03 21.31 0.08
C GLN A 472 4.93 20.62 -0.95
N PHE A 473 4.73 19.33 -1.16
CA PHE A 473 5.44 18.53 -2.16
C PHE A 473 5.29 19.10 -3.57
N PHE A 474 4.05 19.35 -4.03
CA PHE A 474 3.83 19.95 -5.34
C PHE A 474 4.34 21.40 -5.45
N ALA A 475 4.48 22.12 -4.34
CA ALA A 475 5.12 23.44 -4.36
C ALA A 475 6.64 23.36 -4.60
N GLU A 476 7.27 22.24 -4.21
CA GLU A 476 8.70 21.92 -4.41
C GLU A 476 8.97 21.04 -5.63
N TRP A 477 7.94 20.75 -6.42
CA TRP A 477 7.98 19.80 -7.54
C TRP A 477 9.25 19.97 -8.36
N SER A 478 9.55 21.18 -8.86
CA SER A 478 10.73 21.49 -9.67
C SER A 478 12.06 21.52 -8.91
N THR A 479 12.56 20.34 -8.51
CA THR A 479 13.81 20.12 -7.74
C THR A 479 14.68 18.98 -8.30
N THR A 480 15.87 18.75 -7.73
CA THR A 480 16.76 17.62 -8.07
C THR A 480 16.33 16.32 -7.41
N SER A 481 16.88 15.20 -7.90
CA SER A 481 16.86 13.90 -7.22
C SER A 481 17.28 14.00 -5.75
N LEU A 482 18.40 14.69 -5.48
CA LEU A 482 18.88 14.97 -4.12
C LEU A 482 17.88 15.83 -3.33
N GLY A 483 17.29 16.85 -3.94
CA GLY A 483 16.27 17.69 -3.33
C GLY A 483 15.01 16.90 -2.92
N PHE A 484 14.56 15.94 -3.73
CA PHE A 484 13.48 15.03 -3.35
C PHE A 484 13.89 14.12 -2.19
N ALA A 485 15.07 13.49 -2.26
CA ALA A 485 15.57 12.63 -1.18
C ALA A 485 15.65 13.40 0.16
N CYS A 486 16.10 14.66 0.11
CA CYS A 486 16.13 15.57 1.26
C CYS A 486 14.72 15.89 1.79
N PHE A 487 13.77 16.19 0.91
CA PHE A 487 12.39 16.50 1.25
C PHE A 487 11.67 15.32 1.92
N PHE A 488 11.87 14.10 1.43
CA PHE A 488 11.29 12.88 2.01
C PHE A 488 12.05 12.35 3.22
N GLY A 489 13.21 12.92 3.57
CA GLY A 489 14.01 12.47 4.70
C GLY A 489 14.76 11.16 4.45
N ALA A 490 15.04 10.82 3.19
CA ALA A 490 15.62 9.55 2.77
C ALA A 490 17.14 9.51 3.00
N GLU A 491 17.56 9.33 4.25
CA GLU A 491 18.96 9.43 4.69
C GLU A 491 19.94 8.60 3.84
N GLU A 492 19.69 7.30 3.71
CA GLU A 492 20.57 6.40 2.94
C GLU A 492 20.64 6.77 1.45
N LEU A 493 19.52 7.24 0.87
CA LEU A 493 19.50 7.69 -0.51
C LEU A 493 20.26 9.01 -0.69
N VAL A 494 20.17 9.92 0.28
CA VAL A 494 20.95 11.17 0.30
C VAL A 494 22.44 10.85 0.33
N GLU A 495 22.89 9.97 1.22
CA GLU A 495 24.29 9.55 1.31
C GLU A 495 24.76 8.97 -0.04
N LEU A 496 24.02 8.01 -0.60
CA LEU A 496 24.35 7.38 -1.89
C LEU A 496 24.43 8.39 -3.03
N LEU A 497 23.49 9.35 -3.11
CA LEU A 497 23.50 10.37 -4.15
C LEU A 497 24.71 11.32 -4.02
N LEU A 498 25.09 11.68 -2.79
CA LEU A 498 26.28 12.52 -2.52
C LEU A 498 27.58 11.78 -2.85
N GLU A 499 27.70 10.50 -2.50
CA GLU A 499 28.80 9.64 -2.94
C GLU A 499 28.90 9.57 -4.47
N ALA A 500 27.75 9.59 -5.15
CA ALA A 500 27.63 9.68 -6.60
C ALA A 500 27.84 11.10 -7.17
N LYS A 501 28.32 12.06 -6.36
CA LYS A 501 28.60 13.46 -6.72
C LYS A 501 27.35 14.26 -7.13
N ALA A 502 26.24 14.03 -6.45
CA ALA A 502 25.08 14.93 -6.53
C ALA A 502 25.47 16.35 -6.06
N ASP A 503 25.05 17.36 -6.82
CA ASP A 503 25.25 18.77 -6.53
C ASP A 503 24.28 19.22 -5.42
N CYS A 504 24.84 19.51 -4.24
CA CYS A 504 24.10 19.96 -3.06
C CYS A 504 23.76 21.46 -3.09
N GLU A 505 24.28 22.22 -4.06
CA GLU A 505 24.03 23.65 -4.23
C GLU A 505 23.03 23.94 -5.36
N LEU A 506 22.68 22.93 -6.16
CA LEU A 506 21.75 23.10 -7.28
C LEU A 506 20.35 23.50 -6.81
N ARG A 507 19.96 24.73 -7.15
CA ARG A 507 18.71 25.33 -6.66
C ARG A 507 17.49 24.85 -7.43
N ASN A 508 16.42 24.59 -6.69
CA ASN A 508 15.10 24.31 -7.24
C ASN A 508 14.45 25.59 -7.82
N ALA A 509 13.30 25.49 -8.50
CA ALA A 509 12.65 26.66 -9.11
C ALA A 509 12.00 27.65 -8.10
N ARG A 510 12.23 27.48 -6.79
CA ARG A 510 11.96 28.47 -5.72
C ARG A 510 13.26 29.08 -5.16
N GLY A 511 14.41 28.75 -5.76
CA GLY A 511 15.71 29.23 -5.33
C GLY A 511 16.28 28.49 -4.13
N ARG A 512 15.70 27.36 -3.71
CA ARG A 512 16.17 26.59 -2.55
C ARG A 512 17.16 25.49 -2.93
N THR A 513 18.19 25.32 -2.11
CA THR A 513 19.12 24.18 -2.19
C THR A 513 18.50 22.93 -1.56
N PRO A 514 18.96 21.71 -1.90
CA PRO A 514 18.58 20.48 -1.22
C PRO A 514 18.62 20.55 0.31
N LEU A 515 19.64 21.22 0.89
CA LEU A 515 19.73 21.47 2.33
C LEU A 515 18.53 22.23 2.89
N GLN A 516 17.99 23.19 2.13
CA GLN A 516 16.84 24.00 2.54
C GLN A 516 15.49 23.30 2.34
N LEU A 517 15.48 22.09 1.75
CA LEU A 517 14.28 21.29 1.54
C LEU A 517 14.08 20.22 2.62
N THR A 518 15.12 19.86 3.37
CA THR A 518 14.98 18.85 4.41
C THR A 518 14.45 19.45 5.71
N GLN A 519 13.66 18.63 6.42
CA GLN A 519 13.24 18.86 7.81
C GLN A 519 13.79 17.77 8.75
N SER A 520 14.53 16.80 8.21
CA SER A 520 15.08 15.67 8.97
C SER A 520 16.44 16.02 9.55
N ALA A 521 16.58 15.92 10.88
CA ALA A 521 17.85 16.13 11.56
C ALA A 521 18.93 15.16 11.07
N ALA A 522 18.56 13.92 10.76
CA ALA A 522 19.49 12.92 10.26
C ALA A 522 20.04 13.29 8.87
N VAL A 523 19.16 13.71 7.96
CA VAL A 523 19.57 14.20 6.63
C VAL A 523 20.41 15.47 6.72
N LEU A 524 20.08 16.40 7.64
CA LEU A 524 20.90 17.59 7.88
C LEU A 524 22.33 17.21 8.29
N ASN A 525 22.49 16.22 9.17
CA ASN A 525 23.80 15.74 9.59
C ASN A 525 24.58 15.12 8.43
N VAL A 526 23.93 14.33 7.56
CA VAL A 526 24.55 13.80 6.34
C VAL A 526 25.06 14.93 5.44
N LEU A 527 24.20 15.90 5.13
CA LEU A 527 24.56 17.02 4.24
C LEU A 527 25.72 17.86 4.80
N HIS A 528 25.73 18.13 6.11
CA HIS A 528 26.82 18.88 6.73
C HIS A 528 28.16 18.12 6.69
N ARG A 529 28.17 16.80 6.88
CA ARG A 529 29.39 15.98 6.76
C ARG A 529 29.99 16.02 5.35
N HIS A 530 29.15 16.07 4.33
CA HIS A 530 29.59 16.16 2.93
C HIS A 530 30.01 17.57 2.54
N GLN A 531 29.32 18.62 3.00
CA GLN A 531 29.69 20.03 2.72
C GLN A 531 31.09 20.40 3.23
N THR A 532 31.52 19.89 4.38
CA THR A 532 32.87 20.09 4.90
C THR A 532 33.93 19.35 4.07
N THR A 533 33.55 18.27 3.39
CA THR A 533 34.46 17.46 2.56
C THR A 533 34.69 18.08 1.17
N PHE A 534 33.73 18.82 0.63
CA PHE A 534 33.84 19.50 -0.68
C PHE A 534 34.43 20.93 -0.61
N SER A 535 34.70 21.45 0.59
CA SER A 535 35.23 22.82 0.81
C SER A 535 36.76 22.89 0.96
N ILE A 536 37.47 21.79 0.68
CA ILE A 536 38.95 21.66 0.64
C ILE A 536 39.33 21.28 -0.79
#